data_AF-A0A078AS41-F1
#
_entry.id   AF-A0A078AS41-F1
#
_cell.length_a   1.000
_cell.length_b   1.000
_cell.length_c   1.000
_cell.angle_alpha   90.00
_cell.angle_beta   90.00
_cell.angle_gamma   90.00
#
_symmetry.space_group_name_H-M   'P 1'
#
loop_
_entity.id
_entity.type
_entity.pdbx_description
1 polymer ?
#
loop_
_entity_poly.entity_id
_entity_poly.type
_entity_poly.pdbx_seq_one_letter_code
_entity_poly.pdbx_strand_id
1 'polypeptide(L)'
;MTEKKKASQHIDEEDPQAKTKQTAYERFLHENKKPWLFFNLFTTLGSIGLAVGTFLVLNTQVDDCKGLKTALWLVFAMHIVNTIETIINLFSLEKRLCNGYMICGFFIFEIIVLSYMQVVYFEAQQEDYCMTRTPLMYFWMMGQILVFYFVVVLTICFFFRKFCQDPNLKDDEDDDFVATKQ
;
A
#
# COMPACT_ATOMS: atom_id res chain seq x y z
N MET A 1 -8.04 60.79 -25.85
CA MET A 1 -7.42 60.27 -24.61
C MET A 1 -8.00 58.88 -24.38
N THR A 2 -7.30 57.84 -24.83
CA THR A 2 -7.70 56.44 -24.61
C THR A 2 -6.41 55.68 -24.35
N GLU A 3 -6.09 55.50 -23.07
CA GLU A 3 -4.97 54.70 -22.60
C GLU A 3 -5.21 53.21 -22.93
N LYS A 4 -4.36 52.66 -23.79
CA LYS A 4 -4.25 51.21 -24.00
C LYS A 4 -3.42 50.61 -22.88
N LYS A 5 -4.06 49.91 -21.93
CA LYS A 5 -3.40 48.98 -21.00
C LYS A 5 -2.80 47.81 -21.80
N LYS A 6 -1.47 47.78 -21.91
CA LYS A 6 -0.70 46.61 -22.35
C LYS A 6 -0.71 45.59 -21.22
N ALA A 7 -1.51 44.53 -21.37
CA ALA A 7 -1.39 43.35 -20.53
C ALA A 7 -0.05 42.66 -20.87
N SER A 8 0.88 42.73 -19.93
CA SER A 8 2.15 42.01 -19.99
C SER A 8 1.86 40.53 -19.79
N GLN A 9 1.77 39.77 -20.89
CA GLN A 9 1.87 38.32 -20.85
C GLN A 9 3.31 37.98 -20.45
N HIS A 10 3.53 37.77 -19.16
CA HIS A 10 4.69 37.05 -18.66
C HIS A 10 4.45 35.57 -19.01
N ILE A 11 4.92 35.17 -20.19
CA ILE A 11 5.05 33.76 -20.53
C ILE A 11 6.25 33.31 -19.71
N ASP A 12 5.99 32.61 -18.61
CA ASP A 12 7.04 31.91 -17.88
C ASP A 12 7.58 30.84 -18.85
N GLU A 13 8.70 31.16 -19.48
CA GLU A 13 9.57 30.23 -20.20
C GLU A 13 10.08 29.22 -19.16
N GLU A 14 9.26 28.22 -18.84
CA GLU A 14 9.66 27.06 -18.07
C GLU A 14 10.79 26.37 -18.84
N ASP A 15 11.99 26.39 -18.25
CA ASP A 15 13.20 25.79 -18.79
C ASP A 15 12.93 24.35 -19.28
N PRO A 16 13.03 24.08 -20.60
CA PRO A 16 12.79 22.77 -21.18
C PRO A 16 13.72 21.68 -20.62
N GLN A 17 14.86 22.05 -20.01
CA GLN A 17 15.78 21.08 -19.37
C GLN A 17 15.34 20.63 -17.97
N ALA A 18 14.45 21.37 -17.29
CA ALA A 18 13.91 20.93 -16.00
C ALA A 18 12.89 19.77 -16.14
N LYS A 19 12.43 19.47 -17.36
CA LYS A 19 11.55 18.33 -17.67
C LYS A 19 12.29 16.98 -17.80
N THR A 20 13.63 16.97 -17.88
CA THR A 20 14.36 15.83 -18.48
C THR A 20 14.93 14.84 -17.47
N LYS A 21 14.18 14.48 -16.42
CA LYS A 21 14.40 13.23 -15.66
C LYS A 21 13.19 12.86 -14.81
N GLN A 22 12.00 12.93 -15.39
CA GLN A 22 10.81 12.36 -14.76
C GLN A 22 11.07 10.86 -14.55
N THR A 23 11.08 10.42 -13.29
CA THR A 23 11.41 9.03 -12.97
C THR A 23 10.34 8.09 -13.54
N ALA A 24 10.69 6.86 -13.92
CA ALA A 24 9.72 5.88 -14.42
C ALA A 24 8.51 5.71 -13.48
N TYR A 25 8.74 5.89 -12.17
CA TYR A 25 7.71 5.93 -11.15
C TYR A 25 6.71 7.08 -11.32
N GLU A 26 7.18 8.31 -11.56
CA GLU A 26 6.33 9.48 -11.75
C GLU A 26 5.48 9.38 -13.01
N ARG A 27 6.04 8.83 -14.09
CA ARG A 27 5.29 8.55 -15.34
C ARG A 27 4.17 7.55 -15.08
N PHE A 28 4.49 6.44 -14.40
CA PHE A 28 3.50 5.44 -13.99
C PHE A 28 2.38 6.06 -13.14
N LEU A 29 2.73 6.89 -12.15
CA LEU A 29 1.76 7.50 -11.25
C LEU A 29 0.81 8.45 -11.98
N HIS A 30 1.33 9.19 -12.97
CA HIS A 30 0.55 10.09 -13.80
C HIS A 30 -0.45 9.32 -14.69
N GLU A 31 0.01 8.28 -15.39
CA GLU A 31 -0.83 7.44 -16.26
C GLU A 31 -1.90 6.67 -15.49
N ASN A 32 -1.62 6.33 -14.23
CA ASN A 32 -2.43 5.40 -13.44
C ASN A 32 -3.05 6.03 -12.21
N LYS A 33 -3.18 7.36 -12.19
CA LYS A 33 -3.68 8.10 -11.03
C LYS A 33 -5.03 7.58 -10.52
N LYS A 34 -5.98 7.27 -11.42
CA LYS A 34 -7.32 6.78 -11.04
C LYS A 34 -7.30 5.39 -10.38
N PRO A 35 -6.77 4.33 -11.02
CA PRO A 35 -6.70 3.02 -10.39
C PRO A 35 -5.82 3.03 -9.14
N TRP A 36 -4.74 3.82 -9.11
CA TRP A 36 -3.89 3.99 -7.94
C TRP A 36 -4.64 4.63 -6.76
N LEU A 37 -5.39 5.69 -7.02
CA LEU A 37 -6.23 6.35 -6.00
C LEU A 37 -7.30 5.39 -5.47
N PHE A 38 -7.97 4.67 -6.36
CA PHE A 38 -9.02 3.70 -5.98
C PHE A 38 -8.44 2.56 -5.13
N PHE A 39 -7.28 2.03 -5.52
CA PHE A 39 -6.59 0.99 -4.76
C PHE A 39 -6.23 1.47 -3.36
N ASN A 40 -5.56 2.62 -3.23
CA ASN A 40 -5.20 3.17 -1.91
C ASN A 40 -6.44 3.44 -1.06
N LEU A 41 -7.50 4.00 -1.63
CA LEU A 41 -8.76 4.26 -0.92
C LEU A 41 -9.39 2.97 -0.38
N PHE A 42 -9.48 1.93 -1.22
CA PHE A 42 -10.02 0.64 -0.79
C PHE A 42 -9.16 0.01 0.30
N THR A 43 -7.84 0.07 0.17
CA THR A 43 -6.90 -0.43 1.19
C THR A 43 -7.03 0.33 2.50
N THR A 44 -7.15 1.67 2.48
CA THR A 44 -7.38 2.47 3.70
C THR A 44 -8.69 2.06 4.39
N LEU A 45 -9.79 1.97 3.66
CA LEU A 45 -11.09 1.57 4.21
C LEU A 45 -11.06 0.13 4.76
N GLY A 46 -10.43 -0.79 4.03
CA GLY A 46 -10.25 -2.17 4.45
C GLY A 46 -9.42 -2.26 5.73
N SER A 47 -8.30 -1.52 5.80
CA SER A 47 -7.42 -1.52 6.97
C SER A 47 -8.08 -0.93 8.20
N ILE A 48 -8.81 0.18 8.07
CA ILE A 48 -9.63 0.74 9.17
C ILE A 48 -10.68 -0.27 9.63
N GLY A 49 -11.40 -0.90 8.70
CA GLY A 49 -12.41 -1.92 9.02
C GLY A 49 -11.83 -3.11 9.77
N LEU A 50 -10.68 -3.63 9.32
CA LEU A 50 -9.97 -4.73 9.97
C LEU A 50 -9.39 -4.33 11.32
N ALA A 51 -8.88 -3.10 11.48
CA ALA A 51 -8.41 -2.56 12.75
C ALA A 51 -9.56 -2.48 13.78
N VAL A 52 -10.69 -1.88 13.40
CA VAL A 52 -11.87 -1.78 14.26
C VAL A 52 -12.39 -3.17 14.63
N GLY A 53 -12.52 -4.08 13.66
CA GLY A 53 -12.95 -5.45 13.93
C GLY A 53 -12.00 -6.18 14.88
N THR A 54 -10.69 -6.01 14.70
CA THR A 54 -9.67 -6.58 15.59
C THR A 54 -9.77 -6.01 17.01
N PHE A 55 -9.97 -4.70 17.14
CA PHE A 55 -10.18 -4.06 18.44
C PHE A 55 -11.44 -4.56 19.14
N LEU A 56 -12.55 -4.75 18.41
CA LEU A 56 -13.78 -5.32 18.97
C LEU A 56 -13.56 -6.75 19.45
N VAL A 57 -12.91 -7.59 18.65
CA VAL A 57 -12.57 -8.98 19.02
C VAL A 57 -11.66 -9.01 20.26
N LEU A 58 -10.64 -8.15 20.33
CA LEU A 58 -9.74 -8.05 21.49
C LEU A 58 -10.47 -7.68 22.79
N ASN A 59 -11.54 -6.89 22.72
CA ASN A 59 -12.33 -6.49 23.90
C ASN A 59 -13.38 -7.52 24.32
N THR A 60 -13.73 -8.48 23.45
CA THR A 60 -14.76 -9.47 23.75
C THR A 60 -14.28 -10.64 24.62
N GLN A 61 -12.97 -10.93 24.64
CA GLN A 61 -12.43 -12.07 25.39
C GLN A 61 -11.23 -11.66 26.25
N VAL A 62 -11.27 -12.05 27.52
CA VAL A 62 -10.23 -11.70 28.50
C VAL A 62 -9.05 -12.66 28.40
N ASP A 63 -9.34 -13.94 28.18
CA ASP A 63 -8.35 -15.02 28.14
C ASP A 63 -7.42 -14.91 26.93
N ASP A 64 -6.14 -15.18 27.14
CA ASP A 64 -5.16 -15.34 26.05
C ASP A 64 -4.85 -16.83 25.89
N CYS A 65 -4.93 -17.33 24.65
CA CYS A 65 -4.56 -18.70 24.30
C CYS A 65 -3.34 -18.65 23.40
N LYS A 66 -2.18 -19.13 23.89
CA LYS A 66 -0.94 -19.23 23.09
C LYS A 66 -0.49 -17.92 22.41
N GLY A 67 -0.76 -16.77 23.05
CA GLY A 67 -0.36 -15.48 22.51
C GLY A 67 -1.23 -15.00 21.33
N LEU A 68 -2.39 -15.62 21.09
CA LEU A 68 -3.34 -15.20 20.06
C LEU A 68 -3.78 -13.73 20.29
N LYS A 69 -3.95 -13.32 21.54
CA LYS A 69 -4.26 -11.93 21.90
C LYS A 69 -3.09 -11.00 21.56
N THR A 70 -1.87 -11.43 21.81
CA THR A 70 -0.65 -10.67 21.49
C THR A 70 -0.50 -10.51 19.98
N ALA A 71 -0.70 -11.58 19.21
CA ALA A 71 -0.70 -11.53 17.75
C ALA A 71 -1.80 -10.57 17.21
N LEU A 72 -3.00 -10.59 17.77
CA LEU A 72 -4.07 -9.65 17.38
C LEU A 72 -3.72 -8.20 17.69
N TRP A 73 -3.02 -7.91 18.80
CA TRP A 73 -2.53 -6.56 19.08
C TRP A 73 -1.47 -6.09 18.07
N LEU A 74 -0.58 -6.99 17.63
CA LEU A 74 0.39 -6.68 16.58
C LEU A 74 -0.29 -6.44 15.22
N VAL A 75 -1.28 -7.25 14.87
CA VAL A 75 -2.11 -7.06 13.66
C VAL A 75 -2.88 -5.75 13.72
N PHE A 76 -3.41 -5.38 14.88
CA PHE A 76 -4.05 -4.08 15.09
C PHE A 76 -3.07 -2.92 14.85
N ALA A 77 -1.87 -2.99 15.42
CA ALA A 77 -0.81 -1.99 15.19
C ALA A 77 -0.40 -1.92 13.72
N MET A 78 -0.28 -3.07 13.04
CA MET A 78 -0.01 -3.15 11.61
C MET A 78 -1.08 -2.44 10.78
N HIS A 79 -2.37 -2.67 11.05
CA HIS A 79 -3.44 -1.94 10.34
C HIS A 79 -3.41 -0.43 10.57
N ILE A 80 -2.99 0.04 11.75
CA ILE A 80 -2.79 1.48 11.98
C ILE A 80 -1.67 2.02 11.09
N VAL A 81 -0.54 1.31 11.02
CA VAL A 81 0.59 1.70 10.17
C VAL A 81 0.18 1.72 8.69
N ASN A 82 -0.48 0.67 8.21
CA ASN A 82 -0.96 0.57 6.83
C ASN A 82 -1.99 1.66 6.49
N THR A 83 -2.82 2.05 7.46
CA THR A 83 -3.75 3.18 7.31
C THR A 83 -2.99 4.49 7.17
N ILE A 84 -1.96 4.73 7.98
CA ILE A 84 -1.13 5.94 7.88
C ILE A 84 -0.41 6.00 6.54
N GLU A 85 0.20 4.90 6.10
CA GLU A 85 0.89 4.81 4.81
C GLU A 85 -0.02 5.09 3.63
N THR A 86 -1.20 4.46 3.60
CA THR A 86 -2.16 4.69 2.52
C THR A 86 -2.71 6.11 2.53
N ILE A 87 -2.88 6.73 3.70
CA ILE A 87 -3.24 8.15 3.80
C ILE A 87 -2.13 9.05 3.24
N ILE A 88 -0.86 8.78 3.57
CA ILE A 88 0.28 9.52 3.02
C ILE A 88 0.31 9.38 1.49
N ASN A 89 0.05 8.19 0.97
CA ASN A 89 -0.02 7.91 -0.46
C ASN A 89 -1.19 8.65 -1.13
N LEU A 90 -2.37 8.69 -0.51
CA LEU A 90 -3.55 9.41 -1.01
C LEU A 90 -3.32 10.92 -1.13
N PHE A 91 -2.58 11.51 -0.20
CA PHE A 91 -2.23 12.94 -0.25
C PHE A 91 -1.01 13.26 -1.11
N SER A 92 -0.41 12.25 -1.78
CA SER A 92 0.81 12.41 -2.58
C SER A 92 1.97 13.06 -1.80
N LEU A 93 2.01 12.85 -0.47
CA LEU A 93 3.07 13.36 0.41
C LEU A 93 4.28 12.41 0.47
N GLU A 94 4.24 11.32 -0.29
CA GLU A 94 5.28 10.30 -0.41
C GLU A 94 6.67 10.91 -0.67
N LYS A 95 6.78 11.89 -1.58
CA LYS A 95 8.08 12.48 -1.96
C LYS A 95 8.75 13.24 -0.82
N ARG A 96 7.97 13.69 0.17
CA ARG A 96 8.46 14.50 1.28
C ARG A 96 8.72 13.68 2.53
N LEU A 97 7.92 12.65 2.76
CA LEU A 97 7.94 11.88 4.00
C LEU A 97 8.58 10.50 3.84
N CYS A 98 8.42 9.85 2.69
CA CYS A 98 8.88 8.48 2.48
C CYS A 98 10.30 8.45 1.94
N ASN A 99 11.29 8.47 2.85
CA ASN A 99 12.65 8.05 2.51
C ASN A 99 12.65 6.54 2.20
N GLY A 100 13.50 6.09 1.28
CA GLY A 100 13.61 4.68 0.89
C GLY A 100 13.88 3.75 2.09
N TYR A 101 14.61 4.23 3.10
CA TYR A 101 14.81 3.51 4.36
C TYR A 101 13.52 3.29 5.16
N MET A 102 12.59 4.26 5.17
CA MET A 102 11.31 4.10 5.88
C MET A 102 10.42 3.08 5.18
N ILE A 103 10.32 3.13 3.85
CA ILE A 103 9.54 2.14 3.07
C ILE A 103 10.08 0.73 3.34
N CYS A 104 11.41 0.57 3.30
CA CYS A 104 12.04 -0.71 3.63
C CYS A 104 11.74 -1.15 5.07
N GLY A 105 11.80 -0.23 6.03
CA GLY A 105 11.48 -0.51 7.43
C GLY A 105 10.03 -0.96 7.64
N PHE A 106 9.07 -0.30 7.01
CA PHE A 106 7.67 -0.69 7.05
C PHE A 106 7.44 -2.07 6.45
N PHE A 107 8.04 -2.34 5.28
CA PHE A 107 7.95 -3.65 4.65
C PHE A 107 8.50 -4.77 5.55
N ILE A 108 9.67 -4.57 6.18
CA ILE A 108 10.23 -5.54 7.12
C ILE A 108 9.30 -5.74 8.33
N PHE A 109 8.75 -4.66 8.88
CA PHE A 109 7.81 -4.72 9.99
C PHE A 109 6.56 -5.55 9.63
N GLU A 110 5.95 -5.30 8.47
CA GLU A 110 4.80 -6.07 7.99
C GLU A 110 5.13 -7.56 7.87
N ILE A 111 6.25 -7.91 7.23
CA ILE A 111 6.67 -9.32 7.05
C ILE A 111 6.88 -10.02 8.40
N ILE A 112 7.45 -9.33 9.40
CA ILE A 112 7.64 -9.89 10.74
C ILE A 112 6.28 -10.16 11.39
N VAL A 113 5.35 -9.20 11.38
CA VAL A 113 4.02 -9.36 11.99
C VAL A 113 3.24 -10.48 11.29
N LEU A 114 3.28 -10.54 9.97
CA LEU A 114 2.61 -11.58 9.17
C LEU A 114 3.17 -12.97 9.43
N SER A 115 4.49 -13.09 9.59
CA SER A 115 5.14 -14.36 9.91
C SER A 115 4.79 -14.79 11.33
N TYR A 116 4.84 -13.87 12.29
CA TYR A 116 4.47 -14.13 13.68
C TYR A 116 3.00 -14.56 13.80
N MET A 117 2.10 -13.90 13.09
CA MET A 117 0.68 -14.26 13.04
C MET A 117 0.47 -15.71 12.59
N GLN A 118 1.19 -16.15 11.56
CA GLN A 118 1.10 -17.52 11.06
C GLN A 118 1.61 -18.53 12.09
N VAL A 119 2.75 -18.27 12.73
CA VAL A 119 3.30 -19.13 13.78
C VAL A 119 2.29 -19.30 14.92
N VAL A 120 1.77 -18.19 15.46
CA VAL A 120 0.78 -18.22 16.55
C VAL A 120 -0.51 -18.94 16.13
N TYR A 121 -0.98 -18.73 14.89
CA TYR A 121 -2.16 -19.42 14.38
C TYR A 121 -1.96 -20.94 14.32
N PHE A 122 -0.82 -21.41 13.79
CA PHE A 122 -0.54 -22.85 13.69
C PHE A 122 -0.28 -23.49 15.06
N GLU A 123 0.36 -22.78 15.99
CA GLU A 123 0.50 -23.24 17.37
C GLU A 123 -0.86 -23.37 18.06
N ALA A 124 -1.76 -22.39 17.89
CA ALA A 124 -3.12 -22.45 18.43
C ALA A 124 -3.96 -23.57 17.77
N GLN A 125 -3.67 -23.94 16.51
CA GLN A 125 -4.34 -25.04 15.82
C GLN A 125 -3.97 -26.41 16.37
N GLN A 126 -2.75 -26.58 16.91
CA GLN A 126 -2.31 -27.86 17.48
C GLN A 126 -3.00 -28.20 18.81
N GLU A 127 -3.60 -27.22 19.48
CA GLU A 127 -4.32 -27.41 20.73
C GLU A 127 -5.83 -27.24 20.54
N ASP A 128 -6.57 -28.35 20.60
CA ASP A 128 -8.05 -28.38 20.52
C ASP A 128 -8.72 -27.43 21.53
N TYR A 129 -8.02 -27.15 22.62
CA TYR A 129 -8.45 -26.25 23.68
C TYR A 129 -8.59 -24.78 23.23
N CYS A 130 -7.72 -24.27 22.35
CA CYS A 130 -7.82 -22.88 21.90
C CYS A 130 -9.05 -22.65 21.03
N MET A 131 -9.42 -23.62 20.17
CA MET A 131 -10.62 -23.50 19.33
C MET A 131 -11.92 -23.50 20.15
N THR A 132 -11.94 -24.23 21.26
CA THR A 132 -13.14 -24.33 22.11
C THR A 132 -13.28 -23.15 23.06
N ARG A 133 -12.17 -22.61 23.59
CA ARG A 133 -12.20 -21.52 24.57
C ARG A 133 -12.27 -20.13 23.92
N THR A 134 -11.53 -19.90 22.84
CA THR A 134 -11.44 -18.57 22.19
C THR A 134 -11.77 -18.62 20.68
N PRO A 135 -12.91 -19.21 20.27
CA PRO A 135 -13.23 -19.44 18.85
C PRO A 135 -13.26 -18.15 18.03
N LEU A 136 -13.79 -17.06 18.60
CA LEU A 136 -13.91 -15.79 17.91
C LEU A 136 -12.52 -15.22 17.53
N MET A 137 -11.57 -15.21 18.47
CA MET A 137 -10.20 -14.77 18.19
C MET A 137 -9.51 -15.67 17.16
N TYR A 138 -9.73 -16.99 17.26
CA TYR A 138 -9.14 -17.97 16.35
C TYR A 138 -9.62 -17.80 14.91
N PHE A 139 -10.94 -17.78 14.70
CA PHE A 139 -11.52 -17.59 13.37
C PHE A 139 -11.26 -16.19 12.83
N TRP A 140 -11.19 -15.17 13.69
CA TRP A 140 -10.80 -13.82 13.27
C TRP A 140 -9.36 -13.80 12.74
N MET A 141 -8.43 -14.44 13.45
CA MET A 141 -7.04 -14.57 13.00
C MET A 141 -6.94 -15.29 11.64
N MET A 142 -7.65 -16.41 11.49
CA MET A 142 -7.74 -17.13 10.22
C MET A 142 -8.25 -16.22 9.10
N GLY A 143 -9.30 -15.43 9.37
CA GLY A 143 -9.85 -14.46 8.43
C GLY A 143 -8.83 -13.41 8.00
N GLN A 144 -8.08 -12.83 8.93
CA GLN A 144 -7.01 -11.86 8.64
C GLN A 144 -5.93 -12.47 7.72
N ILE A 145 -5.50 -13.69 8.01
CA ILE A 145 -4.53 -14.43 7.19
C ILE A 145 -5.05 -14.63 5.76
N LEU A 146 -6.31 -15.07 5.61
CA LEU A 146 -6.91 -15.30 4.29
C LEU A 146 -7.08 -14.02 3.49
N VAL A 147 -7.54 -12.94 4.13
CA VAL A 147 -7.66 -11.62 3.47
C VAL A 147 -6.30 -11.14 3.00
N PHE A 148 -5.24 -11.31 3.81
CA PHE A 148 -3.89 -10.96 3.41
C PHE A 148 -3.43 -11.75 2.17
N TYR A 149 -3.57 -13.07 2.17
CA TYR A 149 -3.21 -13.90 1.02
C TYR A 149 -3.98 -13.48 -0.24
N PHE A 150 -5.28 -13.20 -0.10
CA PHE A 150 -6.09 -12.74 -1.21
C PHE A 150 -5.60 -11.40 -1.78
N VAL A 151 -5.28 -10.43 -0.92
CA VAL A 151 -4.73 -9.13 -1.34
C VAL A 151 -3.38 -9.28 -2.03
N VAL A 152 -2.49 -10.12 -1.50
CA VAL A 152 -1.18 -10.40 -2.12
C VAL A 152 -1.36 -11.01 -3.51
N VAL A 153 -2.21 -12.02 -3.65
CA VAL A 153 -2.49 -12.66 -4.95
C VAL A 153 -3.04 -11.64 -5.94
N LEU A 154 -4.02 -10.82 -5.54
CA LEU A 154 -4.58 -9.78 -6.40
C LEU A 154 -3.52 -8.76 -6.83
N THR A 155 -2.67 -8.34 -5.88
CA THR A 155 -1.60 -7.36 -6.12
C THR A 155 -0.58 -7.92 -7.11
N ILE A 156 -0.12 -9.15 -6.89
CA ILE A 156 0.79 -9.87 -7.79
C ILE A 156 0.14 -9.98 -9.17
N CYS A 157 -1.08 -10.51 -9.28
CA CYS A 157 -1.76 -10.66 -10.57
C CYS A 157 -1.94 -9.32 -11.32
N PHE A 158 -2.29 -8.26 -10.60
CA PHE A 158 -2.44 -6.91 -11.16
C PHE A 158 -1.12 -6.40 -11.73
N PHE A 159 -0.04 -6.49 -10.95
CA PHE A 159 1.28 -6.05 -11.42
C PHE A 159 1.85 -6.94 -12.52
N PHE A 160 1.68 -8.26 -12.46
CA PHE A 160 2.10 -9.18 -13.52
C PHE A 160 1.39 -8.87 -14.85
N ARG A 161 0.06 -8.69 -14.83
CA ARG A 161 -0.70 -8.33 -16.03
C ARG A 161 -0.19 -7.03 -16.64
N LYS A 162 0.18 -6.07 -15.79
CA LYS A 162 0.61 -4.76 -16.23
C LYS A 162 2.05 -4.74 -16.76
N PHE A 163 3.00 -5.33 -16.03
CA PHE A 163 4.42 -5.29 -16.41
C PHE A 163 4.82 -6.34 -17.45
N CYS A 164 4.16 -7.49 -17.48
CA CYS A 164 4.54 -8.58 -18.39
C CYS A 164 3.67 -8.66 -19.65
N GLN A 165 2.48 -8.05 -19.65
CA GLN A 165 1.46 -8.31 -20.66
C GLN A 165 0.99 -7.07 -21.42
N ASP A 166 1.48 -5.87 -21.11
CA ASP A 166 1.16 -4.66 -21.88
C ASP A 166 2.13 -4.50 -23.06
N PRO A 167 1.73 -4.89 -24.30
CA PRO A 167 2.61 -4.79 -25.47
C PRO A 167 2.90 -3.34 -25.86
N ASN A 168 2.11 -2.37 -25.39
CA ASN A 168 2.27 -0.96 -25.75
C ASN A 168 3.42 -0.27 -25.00
N LEU A 169 4.06 -0.93 -24.02
CA LEU A 169 5.19 -0.35 -23.29
C LEU A 169 6.49 -0.33 -24.09
N LYS A 170 6.57 -1.08 -25.20
CA LYS A 170 7.81 -1.23 -25.99
C LYS A 170 8.02 -0.14 -27.03
N ASP A 171 6.97 0.59 -27.42
CA ASP A 171 7.05 1.50 -28.55
C ASP A 171 7.64 2.88 -28.20
N ASP A 172 7.79 3.21 -26.90
CA ASP A 172 8.31 4.51 -26.44
C ASP A 172 9.83 4.54 -26.18
N GLU A 173 10.53 3.39 -26.13
CA GLU A 173 11.99 3.35 -25.88
C GLU A 173 12.83 3.50 -27.16
N ASP A 174 12.25 3.22 -28.33
CA ASP A 174 13.00 3.19 -29.60
C ASP A 174 13.15 4.58 -30.26
N ASP A 175 12.30 5.56 -29.92
CA ASP A 175 12.35 6.90 -30.53
C ASP A 175 13.44 7.82 -29.93
N ASP A 176 13.79 7.65 -28.63
CA ASP A 176 14.84 8.46 -27.99
C ASP A 176 16.26 8.01 -28.38
N PHE A 177 16.46 6.74 -28.77
CA PHE A 177 17.77 6.25 -29.22
C PHE A 177 18.17 6.80 -30.60
N VAL A 178 17.20 7.19 -31.43
CA VAL A 178 17.46 7.78 -32.75
C VAL A 178 17.87 9.26 -32.65
N ALA A 179 17.36 9.99 -31.66
CA ALA A 179 17.63 11.43 -31.48
C ALA A 179 19.05 11.76 -30.98
N THR A 180 19.79 10.78 -30.45
CA THR A 180 21.13 11.02 -29.85
C THR A 180 22.29 10.68 -30.80
N LYS A 181 22.00 10.33 -32.06
CA LYS A 181 23.00 9.93 -33.07
C LYS A 181 23.21 10.94 -34.21
N GLN A 182 22.71 12.16 -34.11
CA GLN A 182 22.99 13.26 -35.05
C GLN A 182 23.74 14.39 -34.35
#